data_AF-A0A536JRT6-F1
#
_entry.id   AF-A0A536JRT6-F1
#
_cell.length_a   1.000
_cell.length_b   1.000
_cell.length_c   1.000
_cell.angle_alpha   90.00
_cell.angle_beta   90.00
_cell.angle_gamma   90.00
#
_symmetry.space_group_name_H-M   'P 1'
#
loop_
_entity.id
_entity.type
_entity.pdbx_description
1 polymer ?
#
loop_
_entity_poly.entity_id
_entity_poly.type
_entity_poly.pdbx_seq_one_letter_code
_entity_poly.pdbx_strand_id
1 'polypeptide(L)'
;MQVSQVAYDRFRLELPAADATWRPLADPETLAETAAWLWDFGPKPLIAVVGVDKAAPSWLTPWKSRGVRFAPEGASTGVAVVLANRADLERFLSEGAPHEHTMLLWPRSSESKTFEGLNGAPSAWLKTVDAHASIQRAGEVFEVHSVQG
;
A
#
# COMPACT_ATOMS: atom_id res chain seq x y z
N MET A 1 -29.95 8.53 -27.93
CA MET A 1 -30.49 8.85 -26.59
C MET A 1 -30.76 7.51 -25.94
N GLN A 2 -30.08 7.08 -24.88
CA GLN A 2 -29.75 7.78 -23.65
C GLN A 2 -28.48 7.17 -23.05
N VAL A 3 -27.54 8.02 -22.67
CA VAL A 3 -26.34 7.65 -21.91
C VAL A 3 -26.78 7.47 -20.46
N SER A 4 -26.50 6.30 -19.87
CA SER A 4 -26.45 6.15 -18.41
C SER A 4 -25.02 5.86 -18.02
N GLN A 5 -24.30 6.95 -17.79
CA GLN A 5 -22.97 7.02 -17.23
C GLN A 5 -23.16 7.11 -15.71
N VAL A 6 -23.37 5.98 -15.04
CA VAL A 6 -23.34 5.88 -13.57
C VAL A 6 -22.51 4.66 -13.18
N ALA A 7 -21.23 4.97 -12.93
CA ALA A 7 -20.29 4.31 -12.02
C ALA A 7 -20.14 2.77 -12.08
N TYR A 8 -19.11 2.35 -12.83
CA TYR A 8 -18.16 1.29 -12.48
C TYR A 8 -18.59 0.30 -11.39
N ASP A 9 -19.10 -0.87 -11.82
CA ASP A 9 -19.09 -2.12 -11.03
C ASP A 9 -17.64 -2.56 -10.76
N ARG A 10 -17.01 -1.84 -9.82
CA ARG A 10 -15.72 -2.18 -9.25
C ARG A 10 -15.98 -2.86 -7.91
N PHE A 11 -15.63 -4.14 -7.88
CA PHE A 11 -15.30 -5.01 -6.74
C PHE A 11 -16.38 -5.94 -6.17
N ARG A 12 -16.10 -7.24 -6.36
CA ARG A 12 -16.24 -8.24 -5.30
C ARG A 12 -15.16 -9.31 -5.49
N LEU A 13 -14.19 -9.39 -4.58
CA LEU A 13 -13.32 -10.55 -4.42
C LEU A 13 -13.49 -11.02 -2.98
N GLU A 14 -14.24 -12.09 -2.76
CA GLU A 14 -14.30 -12.80 -1.48
C GLU A 14 -13.23 -13.89 -1.51
N LEU A 15 -12.34 -13.92 -0.52
CA LEU A 15 -11.37 -15.02 -0.34
C LEU A 15 -11.68 -15.76 0.97
N PRO A 16 -11.56 -17.11 0.98
CA PRO A 16 -11.99 -17.96 2.09
C PRO A 16 -11.01 -17.97 3.27
N ALA A 17 -11.42 -18.59 4.39
CA ALA A 17 -10.63 -18.73 5.61
C ALA A 17 -9.34 -19.54 5.39
N ALA A 18 -8.20 -18.97 5.80
CA ALA A 18 -6.89 -19.59 5.67
C ALA A 18 -6.54 -20.47 6.90
N ASP A 19 -6.20 -21.73 6.63
CA ASP A 19 -5.45 -22.59 7.53
C ASP A 19 -3.94 -22.56 7.18
N ALA A 20 -3.12 -23.28 7.96
CA ALA A 20 -1.67 -23.12 8.10
C ALA A 20 -0.77 -23.36 6.85
N THR A 21 -1.33 -23.36 5.63
CA THR A 21 -0.61 -23.76 4.40
C THR A 21 -0.48 -22.69 3.32
N TRP A 22 -0.96 -21.45 3.51
CA TRP A 22 -1.06 -20.52 2.38
C TRP A 22 0.13 -19.57 2.17
N ARG A 23 0.58 -19.48 0.90
CA ARG A 23 1.75 -18.73 0.38
C ARG A 23 1.45 -17.95 -0.93
N PRO A 24 0.45 -17.05 -1.04
CA PRO A 24 0.09 -16.46 -2.34
C PRO A 24 1.18 -15.55 -2.94
N LEU A 25 1.90 -14.79 -2.13
CA LEU A 25 3.01 -13.92 -2.58
C LEU A 25 4.36 -14.67 -2.74
N ALA A 26 4.37 -16.00 -2.54
CA ALA A 26 5.56 -16.81 -2.86
C ALA A 26 5.56 -17.28 -4.33
N ASP A 27 4.41 -17.23 -5.00
CA ASP A 27 4.28 -17.54 -6.42
C ASP A 27 4.57 -16.29 -7.28
N PRO A 28 5.59 -16.33 -8.17
CA PRO A 28 5.96 -15.16 -8.97
C PRO A 28 4.85 -14.64 -9.89
N GLU A 29 3.99 -15.51 -10.42
CA GLU A 29 2.89 -15.10 -11.30
C GLU A 29 1.81 -14.36 -10.51
N THR A 30 1.37 -14.92 -9.39
CA THR A 30 0.40 -14.31 -8.47
C THR A 30 0.90 -12.97 -7.94
N LEU A 31 2.19 -12.87 -7.61
CA LEU A 31 2.81 -11.63 -7.18
C LEU A 31 2.82 -10.59 -8.29
N ALA A 32 3.21 -10.97 -9.52
CA ALA A 32 3.23 -10.06 -10.66
C ALA A 32 1.83 -9.54 -11.03
N GLU A 33 0.81 -10.41 -10.99
CA GLU A 33 -0.59 -10.03 -11.21
C GLU A 33 -1.08 -9.06 -10.13
N THR A 34 -0.79 -9.36 -8.85
CA THR A 34 -1.15 -8.49 -7.72
C THR A 34 -0.47 -7.12 -7.84
N ALA A 35 0.83 -7.11 -8.16
CA ALA A 35 1.59 -5.89 -8.37
C ALA A 35 1.05 -5.09 -9.55
N ALA A 36 0.69 -5.74 -10.66
CA ALA A 36 0.08 -5.06 -11.81
C ALA A 36 -1.26 -4.42 -11.45
N TRP A 37 -2.13 -5.16 -10.78
CA TRP A 37 -3.45 -4.66 -10.37
C TRP A 37 -3.34 -3.48 -9.39
N LEU A 38 -2.49 -3.58 -8.36
CA LEU A 38 -2.23 -2.48 -7.42
C LEU A 38 -1.61 -1.27 -8.11
N TRP A 39 -0.68 -1.49 -9.04
CA TRP A 39 -0.05 -0.42 -9.80
C TRP A 39 -1.09 0.33 -10.65
N ASP A 40 -1.99 -0.39 -11.33
CA ASP A 40 -2.98 0.21 -12.21
C ASP A 40 -4.18 0.83 -11.48
N PHE A 41 -4.36 0.54 -10.19
CA PHE A 41 -5.49 1.03 -9.41
C PHE A 41 -5.60 2.57 -9.35
N GLY A 42 -4.48 3.27 -9.14
CA GLY A 42 -4.49 4.70 -8.84
C GLY A 42 -3.33 5.50 -9.43
N PRO A 43 -3.17 6.78 -9.03
CA PRO A 43 -2.10 7.66 -9.48
C PRO A 43 -0.70 7.18 -9.05
N LYS A 44 0.31 7.56 -9.84
CA LYS A 44 1.72 7.19 -9.65
C LYS A 44 2.55 8.44 -9.29
N PRO A 45 3.65 8.30 -8.54
CA PRO A 45 4.19 7.06 -7.96
C PRO A 45 3.39 6.57 -6.75
N LEU A 46 3.51 5.29 -6.41
CA LEU A 46 2.94 4.75 -5.16
C LEU A 46 3.87 5.04 -4.00
N ILE A 47 3.31 5.23 -2.80
CA ILE A 47 4.09 5.34 -1.56
C ILE A 47 3.72 4.18 -0.66
N ALA A 48 4.70 3.37 -0.28
CA ALA A 48 4.55 2.33 0.73
C ALA A 48 4.98 2.87 2.09
N VAL A 49 4.18 2.70 3.13
CA VAL A 49 4.51 3.05 4.50
C VAL A 49 4.51 1.77 5.33
N VAL A 50 5.64 1.48 5.95
CA VAL A 50 5.84 0.33 6.83
C VAL A 50 5.87 0.83 8.27
N GLY A 51 4.99 0.30 9.11
CA GLY A 51 4.96 0.54 10.54
C GLY A 51 6.14 -0.16 11.21
N VAL A 52 6.86 0.58 12.06
CA VAL A 52 8.01 0.07 12.79
C VAL A 52 7.89 0.47 14.26
N ASP A 53 7.93 -0.53 15.13
CA ASP A 53 8.01 -0.34 16.59
C ASP A 53 9.44 -0.19 17.10
N LYS A 54 10.41 -0.61 16.28
CA LYS A 54 11.83 -0.57 16.58
C LYS A 54 12.59 -0.06 15.35
N ALA A 55 13.78 -0.60 15.07
CA ALA A 55 14.54 -0.25 13.88
C ALA A 55 13.80 -0.65 12.61
N ALA A 56 14.02 0.12 11.54
CA ALA A 56 13.54 -0.23 10.21
C ALA A 56 14.08 -1.63 9.81
N PRO A 57 13.23 -2.49 9.22
CA PRO A 57 13.67 -3.78 8.70
C PRO A 57 14.88 -3.66 7.76
N SER A 58 15.84 -4.58 7.89
CA SER A 58 17.08 -4.53 7.08
C SER A 58 16.83 -4.66 5.57
N TRP A 59 15.73 -5.29 5.15
CA TRP A 59 15.32 -5.37 3.75
C TRP A 59 14.91 -4.00 3.17
N LEU A 60 14.60 -3.01 4.01
CA LEU A 60 14.38 -1.62 3.58
C LEU A 60 15.66 -0.84 3.30
N THR A 61 16.85 -1.37 3.67
CA THR A 61 18.15 -0.71 3.43
C THR A 61 18.42 -0.33 1.96
N PRO A 62 18.16 -1.21 0.95
CA PRO A 62 18.34 -0.82 -0.46
C PRO A 62 17.35 0.24 -0.94
N TRP A 63 16.29 0.50 -0.18
CA TRP A 63 15.29 1.50 -0.50
C TRP A 63 15.73 2.86 0.05
N LYS A 64 15.56 3.95 -0.72
CA LYS A 64 15.76 5.33 -0.24
C LYS A 64 14.61 5.75 0.70
N SER A 65 14.47 5.02 1.80
CA SER A 65 13.39 5.15 2.75
C SER A 65 13.51 6.42 3.59
N ARG A 66 12.36 6.95 4.03
CA ARG A 66 12.26 8.15 4.87
C ARG A 66 11.42 7.85 6.10
N GLY A 67 11.93 8.19 7.28
CA GLY A 67 11.15 8.14 8.51
C GLY A 67 9.97 9.13 8.46
N VAL A 68 8.80 8.69 8.91
CA VAL A 68 7.58 9.49 9.00
C VAL A 68 6.94 9.33 10.38
N ARG A 69 6.21 10.35 10.82
CA ARG A 69 5.50 10.32 12.12
C ARG A 69 4.25 9.44 12.10
N PHE A 70 3.60 9.32 10.94
CA PHE A 70 2.49 8.39 10.75
C PHE A 70 2.98 6.95 10.78
N ALA A 71 2.21 6.07 11.41
CA ALA A 71 2.47 4.64 11.46
C ALA A 71 1.16 3.88 11.24
N PRO A 72 1.13 2.89 10.33
CA PRO A 72 -0.03 2.00 10.16
C PRO A 72 -0.21 1.05 11.35
N GLU A 73 -1.47 0.65 11.59
CA GLU A 73 -1.87 -0.46 12.47
C GLU A 73 -1.34 -0.44 13.92
N GLY A 74 -1.17 0.75 14.50
CA GLY A 74 -0.80 0.88 15.91
C GLY A 74 0.70 0.79 16.20
N ALA A 75 1.54 0.70 15.15
CA ALA A 75 2.97 0.86 15.30
C ALA A 75 3.33 2.27 15.82
N SER A 76 4.51 2.40 16.42
CA SER A 76 4.93 3.67 17.04
C SER A 76 5.43 4.72 16.03
N THR A 77 6.06 4.29 14.94
CA THR A 77 6.61 5.16 13.88
C THR A 77 6.48 4.48 12.52
N GLY A 78 6.64 5.23 11.43
CA GLY A 78 6.58 4.68 10.07
C GLY A 78 7.84 4.95 9.27
N VAL A 79 8.08 4.09 8.28
CA VAL A 79 9.13 4.25 7.27
C VAL A 79 8.47 4.21 5.91
N ALA A 80 8.60 5.28 5.15
CA ALA A 80 7.96 5.45 3.87
C ALA A 80 8.96 5.31 2.72
N VAL A 81 8.55 4.62 1.65
CA VAL A 81 9.31 4.34 0.44
C VAL A 81 8.48 4.76 -0.76
N VAL A 82 9.13 5.40 -1.73
CA VAL A 82 8.51 5.74 -3.01
C VAL A 82 8.77 4.60 -3.99
N LEU A 83 7.69 4.06 -4.56
CA LEU A 83 7.72 3.04 -5.59
C LEU A 83 7.49 3.74 -6.93
N ALA A 84 8.56 3.93 -7.70
CA ALA A 84 8.55 4.78 -8.89
C ALA A 84 8.00 4.06 -10.12
N ASN A 85 8.06 2.73 -10.14
CA ASN A 85 7.58 1.90 -11.25
C ASN A 85 6.99 0.57 -10.73
N ARG A 86 6.34 -0.19 -11.63
CA ARG A 86 5.74 -1.48 -11.30
C ARG A 86 6.75 -2.50 -10.77
N ALA A 87 7.97 -2.52 -11.32
CA ALA A 87 9.01 -3.46 -10.88
C ALA A 87 9.48 -3.13 -9.45
N ASP A 88 9.46 -1.86 -9.04
CA ASP A 88 9.70 -1.48 -7.64
C ASP A 88 8.59 -2.06 -6.75
N LEU A 89 7.32 -1.98 -7.15
CA LEU A 89 6.23 -2.56 -6.37
C LEU A 89 6.33 -4.09 -6.28
N GLU A 90 6.62 -4.76 -7.40
CA GLU A 90 6.83 -6.21 -7.46
C GLU A 90 7.97 -6.63 -6.52
N ARG A 91 9.12 -5.96 -6.65
CA ARG A 91 10.28 -6.19 -5.79
C ARG A 91 9.97 -5.92 -4.32
N PHE A 92 9.26 -4.83 -4.02
CA PHE A 92 8.86 -4.50 -2.65
C PHE A 92 7.98 -5.59 -2.07
N LEU A 93 6.97 -6.05 -2.81
CA LEU A 93 6.07 -7.12 -2.39
C LEU A 93 6.81 -8.45 -2.18
N SER A 94 7.81 -8.75 -3.01
CA SER A 94 8.63 -9.97 -2.91
C SER A 94 9.59 -9.94 -1.72
N GLU A 95 10.27 -8.81 -1.47
CA GLU A 95 11.27 -8.67 -0.41
C GLU A 95 10.63 -8.58 0.99
N GLY A 96 9.44 -7.98 1.10
CA GLY A 96 8.80 -7.68 2.38
C GLY A 96 7.83 -8.76 2.90
N ALA A 97 8.02 -10.04 2.56
CA ALA A 97 7.10 -11.16 2.83
C ALA A 97 6.33 -11.18 4.18
N PRO A 98 6.82 -10.62 5.32
CA PRO A 98 5.97 -10.22 6.42
C PRO A 98 5.60 -8.72 6.33
N HIS A 99 4.68 -8.36 5.44
CA HIS A 99 4.20 -6.96 5.26
C HIS A 99 3.28 -6.50 6.42
N GLU A 100 3.44 -7.08 7.60
CA GLU A 100 2.69 -6.70 8.79
C GLU A 100 2.87 -5.20 9.04
N HIS A 101 1.77 -4.49 9.22
CA HIS A 101 1.75 -3.03 9.33
C HIS A 101 2.26 -2.32 8.07
N THR A 102 1.85 -2.72 6.87
CA THR A 102 2.18 -2.00 5.64
C THR A 102 0.94 -1.36 5.03
N MET A 103 1.08 -0.12 4.59
CA MET A 103 0.05 0.64 3.89
C MET A 103 0.58 1.16 2.56
N LEU A 104 -0.14 0.91 1.48
CA LEU A 104 0.12 1.51 0.18
C LEU A 104 -0.77 2.73 0.01
N LEU A 105 -0.20 3.83 -0.46
CA LEU A 105 -0.85 5.12 -0.63
C LEU A 105 -0.77 5.52 -2.09
N TRP A 106 -1.90 5.94 -2.66
CA TRP A 106 -1.97 6.55 -3.98
C TRP A 106 -2.08 8.06 -3.83
N PRO A 107 -1.00 8.84 -4.07
CA PRO A 107 -0.97 10.28 -3.86
C PRO A 107 -1.94 11.02 -4.78
N ARG A 108 -2.70 11.97 -4.23
CA ARG A 108 -3.62 12.82 -5.00
C ARG A 108 -2.90 13.89 -5.83
N SER A 109 -1.81 14.45 -5.30
CA SER A 109 -1.17 15.64 -5.88
C SER A 109 0.32 15.48 -6.13
N SER A 110 1.11 15.27 -5.09
CA SER A 110 2.56 15.08 -5.22
C SER A 110 3.14 14.32 -4.04
N GLU A 111 4.28 13.68 -4.28
CA GLU A 111 5.08 12.99 -3.25
C GLU A 111 5.31 13.91 -2.04
N SER A 112 5.79 15.14 -2.27
CA SER A 112 6.13 16.09 -1.20
C SER A 112 4.92 16.42 -0.32
N LYS A 113 3.73 16.60 -0.91
CA LYS A 113 2.50 16.87 -0.16
C LYS A 113 2.04 15.66 0.64
N THR A 114 2.21 14.46 0.10
CA THR A 114 1.93 13.23 0.86
C THR A 114 2.86 13.09 2.06
N PHE A 115 4.17 13.31 1.89
CA PHE A 115 5.12 13.29 3.02
C PHE A 115 4.87 14.39 4.06
N GLU A 116 4.44 15.59 3.64
CA GLU A 116 4.00 16.64 4.56
C GLU A 116 2.82 16.16 5.40
N GLY A 117 1.81 15.55 4.76
CA GLY A 117 0.67 14.94 5.45
C GLY A 117 1.04 13.80 6.40
N LEU A 118 1.96 12.93 6.00
CA LEU A 118 2.48 11.83 6.84
C LEU A 118 3.26 12.31 8.07
N ASN A 119 3.76 13.54 8.06
CA ASN A 119 4.45 14.17 9.19
C ASN A 119 3.60 15.21 9.94
N GLY A 120 2.36 15.41 9.49
CA GLY A 120 1.40 16.36 10.06
C GLY A 120 0.64 15.79 11.25
N ALA A 121 -0.57 16.33 11.46
CA ALA A 121 -1.50 15.83 12.46
C ALA A 121 -1.97 14.39 12.14
N PRO A 122 -2.48 13.63 13.13
CA PRO A 122 -3.14 12.36 12.89
C PRO A 122 -4.18 12.52 11.76
N SER A 123 -4.15 11.60 10.80
CA SER A 123 -5.04 11.59 9.63
C SER A 123 -4.87 12.74 8.62
N ALA A 124 -3.89 13.63 8.77
CA ALA A 124 -3.62 14.69 7.77
C ALA A 124 -3.29 14.13 6.38
N TRP A 125 -2.68 12.94 6.34
CA TRP A 125 -2.38 12.22 5.10
C TRP A 125 -3.63 11.83 4.28
N LEU A 126 -4.81 11.67 4.89
CA LEU A 126 -6.03 11.35 4.14
C LEU A 126 -6.39 12.45 3.12
N LYS A 127 -6.00 13.71 3.38
CA LYS A 127 -6.23 14.82 2.46
C LYS A 127 -5.27 14.84 1.27
N THR A 128 -4.24 14.00 1.29
CA THR A 128 -3.13 14.02 0.33
C THR A 128 -3.11 12.77 -0.55
N VAL A 129 -4.05 11.85 -0.37
CA VAL A 129 -4.18 10.59 -1.11
C VAL A 129 -5.59 10.44 -1.66
N ASP A 130 -5.75 9.71 -2.76
CA ASP A 130 -7.07 9.37 -3.31
C ASP A 130 -7.58 8.02 -2.79
N ALA A 131 -6.64 7.13 -2.46
CA ALA A 131 -6.94 5.83 -1.92
C ALA A 131 -5.76 5.33 -1.07
N HIS A 132 -6.05 4.34 -0.24
CA HIS A 132 -5.04 3.57 0.44
C HIS A 132 -5.41 2.09 0.46
N ALA A 133 -4.40 1.24 0.60
CA ALA A 133 -4.56 -0.18 0.82
C ALA A 133 -3.79 -0.59 2.06
N SER A 134 -4.40 -1.43 2.87
CA SER A 134 -3.76 -2.01 4.04
C SER A 134 -3.38 -3.46 3.75
N ILE A 135 -2.17 -3.84 4.12
CA ILE A 135 -1.69 -5.22 4.05
C ILE A 135 -1.64 -5.76 5.48
N GLN A 136 -2.43 -6.80 5.75
CA GLN A 136 -2.51 -7.45 7.05
C GLN A 136 -1.69 -8.73 7.10
N ARG A 137 -1.47 -9.26 8.32
CA ARG A 137 -0.65 -10.44 8.59
C ARG A 137 -0.93 -11.57 7.58
N ALA A 138 0.15 -12.13 7.05
CA ALA A 138 0.20 -13.11 5.95
C ALA A 138 -0.15 -12.61 4.53
N GLY A 139 -0.43 -11.30 4.33
CA GLY A 139 -0.69 -10.74 3.00
C GLY A 139 -1.93 -11.31 2.31
N GLU A 140 -2.78 -12.01 3.08
CA GLU A 140 -3.93 -12.79 2.61
C GLU A 140 -5.11 -11.90 2.21
N VAL A 141 -5.09 -10.64 2.64
CA VAL A 141 -6.14 -9.64 2.38
C VAL A 141 -5.50 -8.30 2.04
N PHE A 142 -5.81 -7.79 0.84
CA PHE A 142 -5.58 -6.40 0.44
C PHE A 142 -6.92 -5.68 0.41
N GLU A 143 -7.20 -4.87 1.42
CA GLU A 143 -8.36 -4.00 1.38
C GLU A 143 -7.97 -2.65 0.80
N VAL A 144 -8.51 -2.31 -0.37
CA VAL A 144 -8.28 -1.01 -1.00
C VAL A 144 -9.49 -0.12 -0.74
N HIS A 145 -9.25 0.96 0.00
CA HIS A 145 -10.26 1.93 0.40
C HIS A 145 -10.06 3.21 -0.40
N SER A 146 -11.11 3.62 -1.12
CA SER A 146 -11.17 4.98 -1.68
C SER A 146 -11.37 5.97 -0.54
N VAL A 147 -10.56 7.03 -0.52
CA VAL A 147 -10.80 8.12 0.42
C VAL A 147 -11.82 9.05 -0.23
N GLN A 148 -13.09 8.95 0.19
CA GLN A 148 -14.09 9.96 -0.15
C GLN A 148 -13.64 11.29 0.47
N GLY A 149 -13.30 12.24 -0.39
CA GLY A 149 -13.00 13.63 -0.03
C GLY A 149 -14.23 14.50 -0.16
#